data_AF-A0A7R9M8J6-F1
#
_entry.id   AF-A0A7R9M8J6-F1
#
_cell.length_a   1.000
_cell.length_b   1.000
_cell.length_c   1.000
_cell.angle_alpha   90.00
_cell.angle_beta   90.00
_cell.angle_gamma   90.00
#
_symmetry.space_group_name_H-M   'P 1'
#
loop_
_entity.id
_entity.type
_entity.pdbx_description
1 polymer ?
#
loop_
_entity_poly.entity_id
_entity_poly.type
_entity_poly.pdbx_seq_one_letter_code
_entity_poly.pdbx_strand_id
1 'polypeptide(L)'
;MNFVYIFAAFVVVLVAVCAQEVPKVSELFSFEKLAEYSSLASCFAVIHSDFAYCNQKAEEKGRVSLEDVDENSEWASRVKCCGTWNLRNCWVKFAKDKCDAKQAEQVSRLPYIFMKNLNDTCKDYPDGSDRFD
;
A
#
# COMPACT_ATOMS: atom_id res chain seq x y z
N MET A 1 29.28 2.69 -47.19
CA MET A 1 27.92 3.26 -47.06
C MET A 1 26.93 2.23 -46.48
N ASN A 2 27.17 1.68 -45.28
CA ASN A 2 26.27 0.63 -44.71
C ASN A 2 25.93 0.79 -43.22
N PHE A 3 26.58 1.68 -42.46
CA PHE A 3 26.32 1.80 -41.02
C PHE A 3 25.14 2.72 -40.68
N VAL A 4 24.94 3.78 -41.47
CA VAL A 4 23.88 4.78 -41.27
C VAL A 4 22.48 4.17 -41.49
N TYR A 5 22.34 3.26 -42.46
CA TYR A 5 21.07 2.62 -42.77
C TYR A 5 20.64 1.60 -41.71
N ILE A 6 21.61 0.89 -41.08
CA ILE A 6 21.32 -0.06 -40.01
C ILE A 6 20.86 0.67 -38.74
N PHE A 7 21.49 1.80 -38.41
CA PHE A 7 21.10 2.61 -37.26
C PHE A 7 19.73 3.27 -37.45
N ALA A 8 19.46 3.79 -38.65
CA ALA A 8 18.14 4.34 -38.98
C ALA A 8 17.04 3.26 -38.94
N ALA A 9 17.31 2.05 -39.45
CA ALA A 9 16.37 0.95 -39.39
C ALA A 9 16.07 0.51 -37.95
N PHE A 10 17.09 0.49 -37.07
CA PHE A 10 16.90 0.11 -35.66
C PHE A 10 16.07 1.14 -34.88
N VAL A 11 16.29 2.44 -35.13
CA VAL A 11 15.49 3.52 -34.53
C VAL A 11 14.05 3.49 -35.04
N VAL A 12 13.83 3.24 -36.33
CA VAL A 12 12.48 3.13 -36.92
C VAL A 12 11.73 1.91 -36.35
N VAL A 13 12.41 0.78 -36.15
CA VAL A 13 11.80 -0.40 -35.52
C VAL A 13 11.43 -0.14 -34.05
N LEU A 14 12.27 0.53 -33.27
CA LEU A 14 11.94 0.88 -31.88
C LEU A 14 10.75 1.84 -31.77
N VAL A 15 10.70 2.87 -32.63
CA VAL A 15 9.56 3.79 -32.68
C VAL A 15 8.30 3.07 -33.15
N ALA A 16 8.41 2.15 -34.12
CA ALA A 16 7.29 1.36 -34.60
C ALA A 16 6.76 0.35 -33.56
N VAL A 17 7.63 -0.22 -32.72
CA VAL A 17 7.23 -1.11 -31.60
C VAL A 17 6.54 -0.31 -30.47
N CYS A 18 6.94 0.95 -30.24
CA CYS A 18 6.22 1.84 -29.32
C CYS A 18 4.94 2.46 -29.92
N ALA A 19 4.82 2.47 -31.25
CA ALA A 19 3.65 2.99 -31.98
C ALA A 19 2.64 1.90 -32.36
N GLN A 20 2.93 0.62 -32.12
CA GLN A 20 1.89 -0.41 -32.13
C GLN A 20 0.89 -0.05 -31.05
N GLU A 21 -0.36 0.13 -31.48
CA GLU A 21 -1.52 0.48 -30.66
C GLU A 21 -1.57 -0.43 -29.43
N VAL A 22 -0.97 0.06 -28.33
CA VAL A 22 -1.12 -0.58 -27.03
C VAL A 22 -2.62 -0.49 -26.73
N PRO A 23 -3.31 -1.61 -26.54
CA PRO A 23 -4.74 -1.60 -26.23
C PRO A 23 -4.93 -0.66 -25.05
N LYS A 24 -5.59 0.49 -25.30
CA LYS A 24 -5.82 1.59 -24.35
C LYS A 24 -4.79 1.67 -23.22
N VAL A 25 -3.62 2.26 -23.48
CA VAL A 25 -2.65 2.66 -22.42
C VAL A 25 -3.34 3.38 -21.25
N SER A 26 -4.46 4.06 -21.52
CA SER A 26 -5.28 4.75 -20.52
C SER A 26 -5.83 3.85 -19.41
N GLU A 27 -6.00 2.54 -19.63
CA GLU A 27 -6.46 1.60 -18.61
C GLU A 27 -5.30 0.96 -17.81
N LEU A 28 -4.06 1.01 -18.33
CA LEU A 28 -2.86 0.42 -17.70
C LEU A 28 -1.99 1.42 -16.93
N PHE A 29 -2.07 2.73 -17.24
CA PHE A 29 -1.32 3.79 -16.56
C PHE A 29 -2.21 5.01 -16.30
N SER A 30 -2.89 5.04 -15.15
CA SER A 30 -3.54 6.26 -14.67
C SER A 30 -2.48 7.19 -14.06
N PHE A 31 -2.35 8.41 -14.59
CA PHE A 31 -1.51 9.46 -14.01
C PHE A 31 -1.90 9.78 -12.56
N GLU A 32 -3.18 9.66 -12.22
CA GLU A 32 -3.68 9.85 -10.87
C GLU A 32 -3.13 8.76 -9.94
N LYS A 33 -3.15 7.49 -10.38
CA LYS A 33 -2.56 6.38 -9.62
C LYS A 33 -1.05 6.55 -9.44
N LEU A 34 -0.35 6.98 -10.49
CA LEU A 34 1.08 7.26 -10.40
C LEU A 34 1.38 8.38 -9.39
N ALA A 35 0.56 9.44 -9.40
CA ALA A 35 0.67 10.53 -8.43
C ALA A 35 0.35 10.06 -7.00
N GLU A 36 -0.65 9.21 -6.80
CA GLU A 36 -0.96 8.58 -5.51
C GLU A 36 0.22 7.75 -4.99
N TYR A 37 0.81 6.89 -5.83
CA TYR A 37 1.99 6.11 -5.47
C TYR A 37 3.19 6.98 -5.12
N SER A 38 3.47 8.00 -5.94
CA SER A 38 4.58 8.93 -5.70
C SER A 38 4.41 9.70 -4.38
N SER A 39 3.19 10.17 -4.11
CA SER A 39 2.81 10.83 -2.86
C SER A 39 3.05 9.93 -1.65
N LEU A 40 2.58 8.68 -1.73
CA LEU A 40 2.74 7.69 -0.68
C LEU A 40 4.22 7.33 -0.46
N ALA A 41 4.98 7.08 -1.53
CA ALA A 41 6.40 6.77 -1.47
C ALA A 41 7.21 7.91 -0.84
N SER A 42 6.87 9.16 -1.16
CA SER A 42 7.47 10.34 -0.54
C SER A 42 7.23 10.38 0.97
N CYS A 43 6.00 10.16 1.44
CA CYS A 43 5.71 10.08 2.87
C CYS A 43 6.47 8.93 3.53
N PHE A 44 6.50 7.75 2.90
CA PHE A 44 7.24 6.59 3.40
C PHE A 44 8.74 6.86 3.56
N ALA A 45 9.37 7.61 2.65
CA ALA A 45 10.77 7.97 2.78
C ALA A 45 11.05 8.77 4.07
N VAL A 46 10.06 9.52 4.57
CA VAL A 46 10.16 10.30 5.81
C VAL A 46 9.90 9.45 7.06
N ILE A 47 8.90 8.56 7.01
CA ILE A 47 8.42 7.83 8.18
C ILE A 47 8.83 6.35 8.23
N HIS A 48 9.73 5.91 7.35
CA HIS A 48 10.15 4.51 7.22
C HIS A 48 10.59 3.91 8.56
N SER A 49 11.41 4.62 9.34
CA SER A 49 11.87 4.15 10.65
C SER A 49 10.73 4.01 11.66
N ASP A 50 9.75 4.92 11.63
CA ASP A 50 8.57 4.85 12.50
C ASP A 50 7.66 3.69 12.10
N PHE A 51 7.53 3.42 10.80
CA PHE A 51 6.81 2.24 10.29
C PHE A 51 7.45 0.95 10.79
N ALA A 52 8.77 0.83 10.71
CA ALA A 52 9.50 -0.32 11.22
C ALA A 52 9.29 -0.48 12.74
N TYR A 53 9.32 0.63 13.50
CA TYR A 53 9.01 0.62 14.93
C TYR A 53 7.59 0.13 15.23
N CYS A 54 6.58 0.64 14.51
CA CYS A 54 5.19 0.21 14.67
C CYS A 54 5.04 -1.30 14.40
N ASN A 55 5.68 -1.81 13.33
CA ASN A 55 5.64 -3.22 12.95
C ASN A 55 6.27 -4.10 14.03
N GLN A 56 7.46 -3.73 14.51
CA GLN A 56 8.15 -4.46 15.59
C GLN A 56 7.30 -4.51 16.86
N LYS A 57 6.68 -3.39 17.26
CA LYS A 57 5.81 -3.35 18.44
C LYS A 57 4.54 -4.17 18.27
N ALA A 58 3.99 -4.23 17.06
CA ALA A 58 2.84 -5.08 16.76
C ALA A 58 3.21 -6.57 16.82
N GLU A 59 4.37 -6.93 16.28
CA GLU A 59 4.90 -8.30 16.33
C GLU A 59 5.15 -8.76 17.77
N GLU A 60 5.82 -7.94 18.58
CA GLU A 60 6.06 -8.21 20.00
C GLU A 60 4.76 -8.49 20.77
N LYS A 61 3.73 -7.66 20.55
CA LYS A 61 2.42 -7.81 21.21
C LYS A 61 1.62 -8.99 20.67
N GLY A 62 1.68 -9.22 19.36
CA GLY A 62 1.00 -10.32 18.67
C GLY A 62 1.47 -11.67 19.19
N ARG A 63 2.79 -11.84 19.34
CA ARG A 63 3.37 -13.07 19.90
C ARG A 63 2.82 -13.37 21.30
N VAL A 64 2.83 -12.39 22.20
CA VAL A 64 2.30 -12.56 23.57
C VAL A 64 0.80 -12.84 23.60
N SER A 65 0.04 -12.30 22.64
CA SER A 65 -1.43 -12.37 22.65
C SER A 65 -2.00 -13.61 21.96
N LEU A 66 -1.19 -14.33 21.17
CA LEU A 66 -1.63 -15.45 20.33
C LEU A 66 -1.03 -16.80 20.72
N GLU A 67 -0.08 -16.86 21.66
CA GLU A 67 0.58 -18.11 22.08
C GLU A 67 -0.40 -19.19 22.56
N ASP A 68 -1.54 -18.83 23.16
CA ASP A 68 -2.55 -19.77 23.68
C ASP A 68 -3.93 -19.67 23.01
N VAL A 69 -4.01 -18.99 21.85
CA VAL A 69 -5.29 -18.77 21.17
C VAL A 69 -5.47 -19.77 20.03
N ASP A 70 -6.58 -20.52 20.04
CA ASP A 70 -7.01 -21.29 18.86
C ASP A 70 -7.23 -20.34 17.69
N GLU A 71 -6.37 -20.44 16.66
CA GLU A 71 -6.34 -19.53 15.51
C GLU A 71 -7.64 -19.48 14.71
N ASN A 72 -8.49 -20.49 14.84
CA ASN A 72 -9.78 -20.60 14.16
C ASN A 72 -10.97 -20.11 15.01
N SER A 73 -10.71 -19.69 16.25
CA SER A 73 -11.74 -19.14 17.12
C SER A 73 -12.17 -17.73 16.70
N GLU A 74 -13.41 -17.37 17.00
CA GLU A 74 -13.91 -15.99 16.85
C GLU A 74 -13.02 -14.98 17.61
N TRP A 75 -12.52 -15.39 18.78
CA TRP A 75 -11.59 -14.61 19.58
C TRP A 75 -10.29 -14.30 18.82
N ALA A 76 -9.70 -15.28 18.12
CA ALA A 76 -8.51 -15.07 17.30
C ALA A 76 -8.76 -14.04 16.19
N SER A 77 -9.90 -14.16 15.49
CA SER A 77 -10.29 -13.20 14.44
C SER A 77 -10.38 -11.78 15.01
N ARG A 78 -11.02 -11.61 16.17
CA ARG A 78 -11.12 -10.31 16.83
C ARG A 78 -9.75 -9.73 17.23
N VAL A 79 -8.87 -10.55 17.81
CA VAL A 79 -7.51 -10.13 18.19
C VAL A 79 -6.69 -9.72 16.96
N LYS A 80 -6.75 -10.50 15.87
CA LYS A 80 -6.09 -10.18 14.58
C LYS A 80 -6.57 -8.83 14.06
N CYS A 81 -7.87 -8.57 14.07
CA CYS A 81 -8.44 -7.29 13.64
C CYS A 81 -8.00 -6.11 14.51
N CYS A 82 -8.10 -6.25 15.84
CA CYS A 82 -7.62 -5.21 16.75
C CYS A 82 -6.12 -4.93 16.57
N GLY A 83 -5.31 -5.96 16.36
CA GLY A 83 -3.88 -5.82 16.08
C GLY A 83 -3.61 -4.99 14.83
N THR A 84 -4.29 -5.29 13.72
CA THR A 84 -4.12 -4.55 12.47
C THR A 84 -4.59 -3.10 12.57
N TRP A 85 -5.71 -2.83 13.24
CA TRP A 85 -6.16 -1.45 13.44
C TRP A 85 -5.24 -0.64 14.34
N ASN A 86 -4.69 -1.25 15.38
CA ASN A 86 -3.67 -0.60 16.20
C ASN A 86 -2.39 -0.32 15.41
N LEU A 87 -1.97 -1.25 14.56
CA LEU A 87 -0.80 -1.06 13.69
C LEU A 87 -1.02 0.11 12.72
N ARG A 88 -2.17 0.14 12.04
CA ARG A 88 -2.53 1.25 11.15
C ARG A 88 -2.58 2.58 11.90
N ASN A 89 -3.19 2.62 13.08
CA ASN A 89 -3.28 3.85 13.87
C ASN A 89 -1.89 4.37 14.27
N CYS A 90 -0.95 3.46 14.55
CA CYS A 90 0.45 3.81 14.77
C CYS A 90 1.06 4.49 13.53
N TRP A 91 0.91 3.88 12.35
CA TRP A 91 1.38 4.47 11.09
C TRP A 91 0.77 5.85 10.81
N VAL A 92 -0.55 5.97 10.94
CA VAL A 92 -1.29 7.22 10.70
C VAL A 92 -0.86 8.32 11.67
N LYS A 93 -0.57 7.98 12.93
CA LYS A 93 -0.06 8.96 13.91
C LYS A 93 1.23 9.62 13.43
N PHE A 94 2.19 8.82 12.95
CA PHE A 94 3.47 9.36 12.45
C PHE A 94 3.29 10.09 11.11
N ALA A 95 2.42 9.59 10.23
CA ALA A 95 2.12 10.27 8.98
C ALA A 95 1.46 11.65 9.22
N LYS A 96 0.57 11.79 10.20
CA LYS A 96 -0.03 13.09 10.57
C LYS A 96 0.97 14.08 11.14
N ASP A 97 2.04 13.60 11.77
CA ASP A 97 3.09 14.42 12.38
C ASP A 97 4.13 14.88 11.35
N LYS A 98 4.44 14.03 10.36
CA LYS A 98 5.61 14.19 9.47
C LYS A 98 5.29 14.31 7.98
N CYS A 99 4.06 14.02 7.58
CA CYS A 99 3.59 14.08 6.20
C CYS A 99 2.41 15.07 6.08
N ASP A 100 2.00 15.38 4.85
CA ASP A 100 0.80 16.19 4.63
C ASP A 100 -0.50 15.40 4.90
N ALA A 101 -1.62 16.12 4.97
CA ALA A 101 -2.92 15.53 5.30
C ALA A 101 -3.38 14.46 4.29
N LYS A 102 -3.09 14.67 2.99
CA LYS A 102 -3.46 13.73 1.93
C LYS A 102 -2.61 12.46 2.02
N GLN A 103 -1.32 12.60 2.32
CA GLN A 103 -0.41 11.49 2.55
C GLN A 103 -0.83 10.68 3.79
N ALA A 104 -1.19 11.35 4.89
CA ALA A 104 -1.68 10.67 6.09
C ALA A 104 -2.99 9.90 5.84
N GLU A 105 -3.89 10.44 5.01
CA GLU A 105 -5.09 9.74 4.55
C GLU A 105 -4.74 8.53 3.65
N GLN A 106 -3.78 8.66 2.74
CA GLN A 106 -3.32 7.53 1.94
C GLN A 106 -2.72 6.42 2.82
N VAL A 107 -2.00 6.78 3.88
CA VAL A 107 -1.46 5.82 4.88
C VAL A 107 -2.58 5.10 5.63
N SER A 108 -3.69 5.76 5.96
CA SER A 108 -4.81 5.09 6.64
C SER A 108 -5.47 4.02 5.77
N ARG A 109 -5.36 4.15 4.45
CA ARG A 109 -5.92 3.18 3.48
C ARG A 109 -5.01 1.97 3.24
N LEU A 110 -3.77 1.95 3.74
CA LEU A 110 -2.81 0.89 3.45
C LEU A 110 -3.25 -0.53 3.85
N PRO A 111 -3.88 -0.78 5.00
CA PRO A 111 -4.38 -2.12 5.31
C PRO A 111 -5.37 -2.63 4.27
N TYR A 112 -6.24 -1.76 3.76
CA TYR A 112 -7.20 -2.11 2.71
C TYR A 112 -6.52 -2.46 1.38
N ILE A 113 -5.33 -1.88 1.13
CA ILE A 113 -4.54 -2.11 -0.09
C ILE A 113 -3.72 -3.40 0.02
N PHE A 114 -2.98 -3.58 1.10
CA PHE A 114 -2.04 -4.70 1.25
C PHE A 114 -2.66 -5.97 1.82
N MET A 115 -3.79 -5.85 2.53
CA MET A 115 -4.38 -6.94 3.30
C MET A 115 -5.87 -7.09 2.97
N LYS A 116 -6.21 -7.28 1.69
CA LYS A 116 -7.61 -7.39 1.24
C LYS A 116 -8.43 -8.43 2.02
N ASN A 117 -7.84 -9.59 2.32
CA ASN A 117 -8.48 -10.65 3.12
C ASN A 117 -8.77 -10.22 4.56
N LEU A 118 -8.04 -9.23 5.06
CA LEU A 118 -8.23 -8.70 6.41
C LEU A 118 -9.45 -7.78 6.48
N ASN A 119 -9.85 -7.12 5.39
CA ASN A 119 -11.14 -6.41 5.35
C ASN A 119 -12.31 -7.40 5.48
N ASP A 120 -12.24 -8.53 4.78
CA ASP A 120 -13.29 -9.56 4.88
C ASP A 120 -13.31 -10.16 6.30
N THR A 121 -12.13 -10.37 6.89
CA THR A 121 -11.99 -10.90 8.26
C THR A 121 -12.45 -9.89 9.33
N CYS A 122 -12.26 -8.59 9.09
CA CYS A 122 -12.52 -7.53 10.06
C CYS A 122 -13.78 -6.72 9.77
N LYS A 123 -14.59 -7.17 8.80
CA LYS A 123 -15.88 -6.55 8.46
C LYS A 123 -16.81 -6.45 9.66
N ASP A 124 -16.81 -7.47 10.51
CA ASP A 124 -17.64 -7.52 11.71
C ASP A 124 -16.98 -6.84 12.93
N TYR A 125 -15.70 -6.44 12.78
CA TYR A 125 -14.92 -5.73 13.80
C TYR A 125 -14.26 -4.48 13.18
N PRO A 126 -15.07 -3.54 12.67
CA PRO A 126 -14.54 -2.33 12.08
C PRO A 126 -13.76 -1.56 13.13
N ASP A 127 -12.75 -0.85 12.66
CA ASP A 127 -11.85 -0.03 13.47
C ASP A 127 -12.52 1.20 14.11
N GLY A 128 -13.84 1.37 13.89
CA GLY A 128 -14.63 2.52 14.28
C GLY A 128 -14.51 3.72 13.33
N SER A 129 -13.82 3.59 12.19
CA SER A 129 -13.70 4.65 11.17
C SER A 129 -14.82 4.68 10.14
N ASP A 130 -15.79 3.75 10.19
CA ASP A 130 -17.05 3.76 9.42
C ASP A 130 -17.97 4.98 9.73
N ARG A 131 -17.41 6.05 10.30
CA ARG A 131 -18.02 7.37 10.51
C ARG A 131 -17.49 8.44 9.55
N PHE A 132 -16.75 8.05 8.51
CA PHE A 132 -16.19 8.97 7.52
C PHE A 132 -16.71 8.72 6.09
N ASP A 133 -17.93 8.18 5.98
CA ASP A 133 -18.79 8.37 4.81
C ASP A 133 -19.81 9.48 5.09
#